data_AF-A0AAW3W620-F1
#
_entry.id   AF-A0AAW3W620-F1
#
_cell.length_a   1.000
_cell.length_b   1.000
_cell.length_c   1.000
_cell.angle_alpha   90.00
_cell.angle_beta   90.00
_cell.angle_gamma   90.00
#
_symmetry.space_group_name_H-M   'P 1'
#
loop_
_entity.id
_entity.type
_entity.pdbx_description
1 polymer ?
#
loop_
_entity_poly.entity_id
_entity_poly.type
_entity_poly.pdbx_seq_one_letter_code
_entity_poly.pdbx_strand_id
1 'polypeptide(L)'
;MSCPDSLKQYLDSMKHAQDLNSKWLICQSNQGRRWEISIPIVAGAYEEDYWIVNSELNDYGQVAVAIPTELAGCPKRFIVQVPDSIEVLQKTESELIAIEELL
;
A
#
# COMPACT_ATOMS: atom_id res chain seq x y z
N MET A 1 2.98 18.89 6.30
CA MET A 1 3.46 17.51 6.48
C MET A 1 4.04 17.08 5.16
N SER A 2 5.36 17.13 5.03
CA SER A 2 6.06 16.66 3.83
C SER A 2 5.92 15.15 3.76
N CYS A 3 5.39 14.65 2.64
CA CYS A 3 5.53 13.25 2.29
C CYS A 3 6.97 12.79 2.51
N PRO A 4 7.22 11.62 3.12
CA PRO A 4 8.55 11.06 3.16
C PRO A 4 9.02 10.82 1.71
N ASP A 5 10.10 11.48 1.27
CA ASP A 5 10.65 11.31 -0.09
C ASP A 5 10.87 9.84 -0.47
N SER A 6 11.08 8.98 0.53
CA SER A 6 11.19 7.53 0.40
C SER A 6 9.92 6.82 -0.09
N LEU A 7 8.72 7.30 0.30
CA LEU A 7 7.45 6.74 -0.18
C LEU A 7 7.25 7.05 -1.66
N LYS A 8 7.53 8.30 -2.08
CA LYS A 8 7.44 8.70 -3.48
C LYS A 8 8.37 7.88 -4.37
N GLN A 9 9.62 7.68 -3.94
CA GLN A 9 10.59 6.86 -4.66
C GLN A 9 10.15 5.40 -4.79
N TYR A 10 9.59 4.83 -3.72
CA TYR A 10 9.05 3.47 -3.73
C TYR A 10 7.89 3.34 -4.72
N LEU A 11 6.88 4.21 -4.63
CA LEU A 11 5.71 4.18 -5.48
C LEU A 11 6.06 4.43 -6.95
N ASP A 12 7.01 5.32 -7.22
CA ASP A 12 7.52 5.54 -8.58
C ASP A 12 8.19 4.28 -9.15
N SER A 13 9.00 3.60 -8.33
CA SER A 13 9.60 2.32 -8.74
C SER A 13 8.54 1.26 -9.04
N MET A 14 7.51 1.15 -8.19
CA MET A 14 6.41 0.18 -8.37
C MET A 14 5.62 0.43 -9.67
N LYS A 15 5.40 1.70 -10.05
CA LYS A 15 4.70 2.07 -11.30
C LYS A 15 5.47 1.67 -12.56
N HIS A 16 6.80 1.66 -12.49
CA HIS A 16 7.66 1.28 -13.61
C HIS A 16 7.93 -0.23 -13.70
N ALA A 17 7.57 -1.00 -12.67
CA ALA A 17 7.69 -2.46 -12.68
C ALA A 17 6.62 -3.11 -13.57
N GLN A 18 7.05 -3.96 -14.50
CA GLN A 18 6.18 -4.54 -15.53
C GLN A 18 5.60 -5.91 -15.15
N ASP A 19 6.15 -6.55 -14.12
CA ASP A 19 5.79 -7.91 -13.72
C ASP A 19 5.86 -8.10 -12.19
N LEU A 20 5.25 -9.19 -11.71
CA LEU A 20 5.17 -9.51 -10.28
C LEU A 20 6.55 -9.68 -9.62
N ASN A 21 7.52 -10.27 -10.32
CA ASN A 21 8.86 -10.50 -9.75
C ASN A 21 9.60 -9.17 -9.57
N SER A 22 9.50 -8.28 -10.56
CA SER A 22 10.05 -6.92 -10.50
C SER A 22 9.42 -6.12 -9.35
N LYS A 23 8.09 -6.18 -9.20
CA LYS A 23 7.38 -5.56 -8.06
C LYS A 23 7.84 -6.16 -6.72
N TRP A 24 8.01 -7.48 -6.66
CA TRP A 24 8.45 -8.16 -5.44
C TRP A 24 9.89 -7.78 -5.04
N LEU A 25 10.83 -7.68 -5.99
CA LEU A 25 12.19 -7.20 -5.71
C LEU A 25 12.19 -5.78 -5.12
N ILE A 26 11.32 -4.90 -5.61
CA ILE A 26 11.15 -3.56 -5.06
C ILE A 26 10.62 -3.63 -3.63
N CYS A 27 9.62 -4.47 -3.35
CA CYS A 27 9.11 -4.71 -2.00
C CYS A 27 10.23 -5.21 -1.08
N GLN A 28 11.02 -6.22 -1.51
CA GLN A 28 12.15 -6.76 -0.75
C GLN A 28 13.19 -5.69 -0.41
N SER A 29 13.56 -4.82 -1.36
CA SER A 29 14.51 -3.73 -1.12
C SER A 29 14.00 -2.64 -0.16
N ASN A 30 12.69 -2.63 0.11
CA ASN A 30 12.01 -1.69 0.98
C ASN A 30 11.38 -2.38 2.22
N GLN A 31 11.71 -3.64 2.49
CA GLN A 31 11.19 -4.35 3.65
C GLN A 31 11.49 -3.61 4.96
N GLY A 32 10.53 -3.65 5.88
CA GLY A 32 10.60 -2.94 7.17
C GLY A 32 10.35 -1.44 7.09
N ARG A 33 10.22 -0.85 5.89
CA ARG A 33 9.79 0.55 5.76
C ARG A 33 8.31 0.69 6.05
N ARG A 34 7.99 1.75 6.77
CA ARG A 34 6.62 2.13 7.13
C ARG A 34 6.42 3.60 6.84
N TRP A 35 5.22 3.93 6.41
CA TRP A 35 4.82 5.31 6.12
C TRP A 35 3.44 5.57 6.70
N GLU A 36 3.22 6.79 7.18
CA GLU A 36 1.88 7.26 7.48
C GLU A 36 1.30 7.89 6.22
N ILE A 37 0.15 7.40 5.77
CA ILE A 37 -0.58 7.98 4.64
C ILE A 37 -2.00 8.34 5.07
N SER A 38 -2.54 9.40 4.47
CA SER A 38 -3.96 9.68 4.51
C SER A 38 -4.51 9.58 3.09
N ILE A 39 -5.41 8.63 2.87
CA ILE A 39 -6.02 8.40 1.57
C ILE A 39 -7.52 8.69 1.64
N PRO A 40 -8.05 9.62 0.82
CA PRO A 40 -9.48 9.68 0.57
C PRO A 40 -9.88 8.41 -0.20
N ILE A 41 -10.71 7.57 0.42
CA ILE A 41 -11.18 6.33 -0.17
C ILE A 41 -12.37 6.65 -1.08
N VAL A 42 -12.21 6.37 -2.37
CA VAL A 42 -13.23 6.62 -3.41
C VAL A 42 -14.04 5.37 -3.71
N ALA A 43 -13.33 4.24 -3.81
CA ALA A 43 -13.89 2.92 -4.06
C ALA A 43 -12.93 1.85 -3.55
N GLY A 44 -13.45 0.67 -3.28
CA GLY A 44 -12.65 -0.51 -2.97
C GLY A 44 -13.41 -1.80 -3.19
N ALA A 45 -12.67 -2.89 -3.35
CA ALA A 45 -13.18 -4.24 -3.52
C ALA A 45 -12.70 -5.12 -2.38
N TYR A 46 -13.53 -6.06 -1.94
CA TYR A 46 -13.12 -7.06 -0.97
C TYR A 46 -12.52 -8.26 -1.68
N GLU A 47 -11.35 -8.68 -1.23
CA GLU A 47 -10.62 -9.85 -1.67
C GLU A 47 -10.21 -10.67 -0.43
N GLU A 48 -11.04 -11.68 -0.11
CA GLU A 48 -10.94 -12.50 1.09
C GLU A 48 -10.76 -11.65 2.37
N ASP A 49 -9.56 -11.65 2.95
CA ASP A 49 -9.22 -10.97 4.19
C ASP A 49 -8.88 -9.49 4.02
N TYR A 50 -8.86 -8.97 2.79
CA TYR A 50 -8.47 -7.60 2.48
C TYR A 50 -9.60 -6.80 1.84
N TRP A 51 -9.67 -5.53 2.20
CA TRP A 51 -10.36 -4.49 1.46
C TRP A 51 -9.33 -3.68 0.66
N ILE A 52 -9.31 -3.89 -0.66
CA ILE A 52 -8.38 -3.23 -1.57
C ILE A 52 -9.00 -1.91 -2.01
N VAL A 53 -8.38 -0.81 -1.60
CA VAL A 53 -8.85 0.54 -1.93
C VAL A 53 -7.90 1.22 -2.90
N ASN A 54 -8.48 1.90 -3.89
CA ASN A 54 -7.73 2.81 -4.73
C ASN A 54 -7.91 4.22 -4.19
N SER A 55 -6.80 4.85 -3.81
CA SER A 55 -6.83 6.26 -3.41
C SER A 55 -7.18 7.15 -4.59
N GLU A 56 -7.87 8.26 -4.27
CA GLU A 56 -8.04 9.37 -5.20
C GLU A 56 -6.65 9.92 -5.61
N LEU A 57 -6.50 10.39 -6.86
CA LEU A 57 -5.25 10.96 -7.36
C LEU A 57 -4.76 12.06 -6.39
N ASN A 58 -3.61 11.83 -5.76
CA ASN A 58 -3.02 12.76 -4.78
C ASN A 58 -1.57 13.10 -5.16
N ASP A 59 -0.82 13.71 -4.24
CA ASP A 59 0.59 14.09 -4.42
C ASP A 59 1.54 12.89 -4.66
N TYR A 60 1.05 11.66 -4.52
CA TYR A 60 1.73 10.38 -4.78
C TYR A 60 1.23 9.71 -6.08
N GLY A 61 0.26 10.32 -6.77
CA GLY A 61 -0.52 9.71 -7.83
C GLY A 61 -1.64 8.81 -7.29
N GLN A 62 -2.12 7.89 -8.12
CA GLN A 62 -3.02 6.84 -7.68
C GLN A 62 -2.21 5.72 -7.00
N VAL A 63 -2.67 5.29 -5.83
CA VAL A 63 -2.05 4.24 -5.03
C VAL A 63 -3.13 3.25 -4.60
N ALA A 64 -2.89 1.95 -4.78
CA ALA A 64 -3.70 0.89 -4.25
C ALA A 64 -3.16 0.45 -2.88
N VAL A 65 -4.08 0.32 -1.91
CA VAL A 65 -3.76 -0.09 -0.55
C VAL A 65 -4.66 -1.26 -0.18
N ALA A 66 -4.07 -2.38 0.22
CA ALA A 66 -4.82 -3.47 0.80
C ALA A 66 -4.96 -3.22 2.30
N ILE A 67 -6.19 -3.06 2.77
CA ILE A 67 -6.51 -2.86 4.16
C ILE A 67 -7.04 -4.19 4.71
N PRO A 68 -6.38 -4.82 5.69
CA PRO A 68 -6.95 -5.99 6.37
C PRO A 68 -8.38 -5.68 6.85
N THR A 69 -9.32 -6.60 6.64
CA THR A 69 -10.76 -6.39 6.93
C THR A 69 -11.03 -6.03 8.38
N GLU A 70 -10.19 -6.49 9.32
CA GLU A 70 -10.19 -6.08 10.72
C GLU A 70 -9.97 -4.56 10.93
N LEU A 71 -9.29 -3.89 9.98
CA LEU A 71 -8.98 -2.45 9.99
C LEU A 71 -9.90 -1.61 9.12
N ALA A 72 -10.80 -2.22 8.35
CA ALA A 72 -11.67 -1.51 7.40
C ALA A 72 -12.66 -0.53 8.07
N GLY A 73 -12.87 -0.66 9.39
CA GLY A 73 -13.89 0.10 10.13
C GLY A 73 -13.51 1.53 10.56
N CYS A 74 -12.23 1.88 10.67
CA CYS A 74 -11.70 3.17 11.16
C CYS A 74 -10.18 3.15 10.98
N PRO A 75 -9.43 4.15 10.41
CA PRO A 75 -9.72 5.56 10.06
C PRO A 75 -9.26 5.95 8.60
N LYS A 76 -9.35 7.23 8.19
CA LYS A 76 -8.82 7.75 6.88
C LYS A 76 -7.28 7.89 6.83
N ARG A 77 -6.59 7.41 7.87
CA ARG A 77 -5.13 7.45 8.01
C ARG A 77 -4.66 6.08 8.40
N PHE A 78 -3.62 5.61 7.72
CA PHE A 78 -3.07 4.29 7.90
C PHE A 78 -1.56 4.41 8.07
N ILE A 79 -1.02 3.62 8.99
CA ILE A 79 0.35 3.18 8.83
C ILE A 79 0.32 2.09 7.76
N VAL A 80 1.15 2.27 6.75
CA VAL A 80 1.30 1.33 5.64
C VAL A 80 2.72 0.83 5.55
N GLN A 81 2.87 -0.38 5.04
CA GLN A 81 4.14 -0.97 4.68
C GLN A 81 4.07 -1.61 3.31
N VAL A 82 5.22 -2.00 2.78
CA VAL A 82 5.29 -2.85 1.58
C VAL A 82 4.67 -4.24 1.88
N PRO A 83 4.13 -4.94 0.89
CA PRO A 83 3.75 -6.33 1.02
C PRO A 83 4.87 -7.17 1.65
N ASP A 84 4.51 -8.00 2.63
CA ASP A 84 5.44 -8.81 3.42
C ASP A 84 5.73 -10.17 2.78
N SER A 85 4.87 -10.62 1.86
CA SER A 85 5.02 -11.85 1.09
C SER A 85 4.66 -11.65 -0.39
N ILE A 86 5.21 -12.51 -1.25
CA ILE A 86 4.88 -12.49 -2.69
C ILE A 86 3.43 -12.92 -2.94
N GLU A 87 2.89 -13.81 -2.10
CA GLU A 87 1.50 -14.26 -2.15
C GLU A 87 0.54 -13.11 -1.86
N VAL A 88 0.83 -12.28 -0.84
CA VAL A 88 0.03 -11.09 -0.52
C VAL A 88 0.06 -10.08 -1.67
N LEU A 89 1.24 -9.81 -2.24
CA LEU A 89 1.38 -8.93 -3.39
C LEU A 89 0.62 -9.46 -4.62
N GLN A 90 0.70 -10.77 -4.89
CA GLN A 90 0.01 -11.40 -6.01
C GLN A 90 -1.51 -11.37 -5.83
N LYS A 91 -2.00 -11.60 -4.61
CA LYS A 91 -3.42 -11.62 -4.28
C LYS A 91 -4.05 -10.23 -4.36
N THR A 92 -3.38 -9.24 -3.77
CA THR A 92 -3.97 -7.91 -3.57
C THR A 92 -3.64 -6.93 -4.69
N GLU A 93 -2.58 -7.23 -5.46
CA GLU A 93 -1.96 -6.35 -6.47
C GLU A 93 -1.62 -4.93 -5.96
N SER A 94 -1.69 -4.72 -4.63
CA SER A 94 -1.60 -3.41 -4.01
C SER A 94 -0.14 -3.04 -3.74
N GLU A 95 0.21 -1.76 -3.92
CA GLU A 95 1.57 -1.31 -3.63
C GLU A 95 1.86 -1.26 -2.13
N LEU A 96 0.82 -1.17 -1.31
CA LEU A 96 0.94 -1.00 0.13
C LEU A 96 -0.10 -1.84 0.86
N ILE A 97 0.26 -2.28 2.08
CA ILE A 97 -0.61 -2.97 3.01
C ILE A 97 -0.77 -2.08 4.24
N ALA A 98 -2.01 -1.84 4.67
CA ALA A 98 -2.28 -1.17 5.92
C ALA A 98 -2.01 -2.11 7.10
N ILE A 99 -1.44 -1.57 8.17
CA ILE A 99 -1.15 -2.30 9.39
C ILE A 99 -1.69 -1.54 10.59
N GLU A 100 -1.96 -2.27 11.68
CA GLU A 100 -2.24 -1.64 12.96
C GLU A 100 -1.01 -0.86 13.44
N GLU A 101 -1.26 0.33 13.98
CA GLU A 101 -0.26 1.03 14.78
C GLU A 101 -0.07 0.24 16.07
N LEU A 102 1.04 -0.50 16.18
CA LEU A 102 1.45 -1.08 17.45
C LEU A 102 1.84 0.08 18.38
N LEU A 103 0.93 0.43 19.30
CA LEU A 103 1.18 1.33 20.44
C LEU A 103 2.31 0.78 21.35
#